data_AF-A0A1M5BCZ8-F1
#
_entry.id   AF-A0A1M5BCZ8-F1
#
_cell.length_a   1.000
_cell.length_b   1.000
_cell.length_c   1.000
_cell.angle_alpha   90.00
_cell.angle_beta   90.00
_cell.angle_gamma   90.00
#
_symmetry.space_group_name_H-M   'P 1'
#
loop_
_entity.id
_entity.type
_entity.pdbx_description
1 polymer ?
#
loop_
_entity_poly.entity_id
_entity_poly.type
_entity_poly.pdbx_seq_one_letter_code
_entity_poly.pdbx_strand_id
1 'polypeptide(L)'
;MTATVSFLYDTFYNRRRITGRLITLTPLRIGSGEAVPDPTAIDNPVIRDAYGRPFIPGSSFKGVWRSFAEQVLGRREDGTRGCCDPLSEPCLSNETIKQLKKKYKERRQLAIEIYTELCPACRIFGSSHFAGRLRIRDLILDGSTWPGYCEVRPGVAIDRDTRTAYTKRKYEIEAVPAGTTFIFEAIVENASDEEWRDILLSLLPFSRGELPLGGCTGRGLGRVRLENIQVASVTATNLREFLTLGWNGISAVDLQNACREAGLVMGGAMGV
;
A
#
# COMPACT_ATOMS: atom_id res chain seq x y z
N MET A 1 -6.50 -28.01 -18.40
CA MET A 1 -5.20 -27.79 -17.74
C MET A 1 -4.50 -26.65 -18.45
N THR A 2 -4.90 -25.41 -18.15
CA THR A 2 -4.21 -24.22 -18.64
C THR A 2 -2.93 -24.07 -17.84
N ALA A 3 -1.76 -24.20 -18.48
CA ALA A 3 -0.50 -23.84 -17.86
C ALA A 3 -0.63 -22.39 -17.37
N THR A 4 -0.70 -22.20 -16.05
CA THR A 4 -0.78 -20.89 -15.42
C THR A 4 0.49 -20.17 -15.82
N VAL A 5 0.40 -19.27 -16.80
CA VAL A 5 1.55 -18.50 -17.26
C VAL A 5 1.94 -17.58 -16.11
N SER A 6 2.89 -18.01 -15.31
CA SER A 6 3.46 -17.20 -14.24
C SER A 6 4.39 -16.20 -14.89
N PHE A 7 4.00 -14.93 -14.85
CA PHE A 7 4.84 -13.82 -15.32
C PHE A 7 5.98 -13.59 -14.32
N LEU A 8 6.94 -14.51 -14.25
CA LEU A 8 8.10 -14.40 -13.36
C LEU A 8 8.99 -13.20 -13.76
N TYR A 9 9.92 -12.82 -12.86
CA TYR A 9 10.78 -11.65 -13.05
C TYR A 9 11.97 -11.86 -13.99
N ASP A 10 12.15 -13.08 -14.50
CA ASP A 10 13.23 -13.40 -15.45
C ASP A 10 12.93 -12.92 -16.88
N THR A 11 11.68 -12.57 -17.18
CA THR A 11 11.25 -12.01 -18.47
C THR A 11 10.36 -10.80 -18.24
N PHE A 12 10.53 -9.73 -19.01
CA PHE A 12 9.63 -8.58 -18.97
C PHE A 12 8.35 -8.90 -19.76
N TYR A 13 7.19 -8.79 -19.09
CA TYR A 13 5.87 -8.95 -19.73
C TYR A 13 5.11 -7.63 -19.74
N ASN A 14 5.00 -7.01 -18.57
CA ASN A 14 4.34 -5.73 -18.43
C ASN A 14 4.88 -4.95 -17.24
N ARG A 15 4.78 -3.62 -17.30
CA ARG A 15 4.99 -2.73 -16.16
C ARG A 15 3.94 -1.63 -16.20
N ARG A 16 3.25 -1.42 -15.09
CA ARG A 16 2.27 -0.36 -14.95
C ARG A 16 2.72 0.61 -13.86
N ARG A 17 2.53 1.90 -14.09
CA ARG A 17 2.76 2.96 -13.10
C ARG A 17 1.44 3.60 -12.75
N ILE A 18 1.13 3.62 -11.46
CA ILE A 18 -0.02 4.31 -10.89
C ILE A 18 0.52 5.56 -10.19
N THR A 19 0.06 6.74 -10.59
CA THR A 19 0.37 8.00 -9.91
C THR A 19 -0.91 8.65 -9.39
N GLY A 20 -0.80 9.46 -8.34
CA GLY A 20 -1.93 10.23 -7.82
C GLY A 20 -1.51 11.22 -6.74
N ARG A 21 -2.50 11.89 -6.15
CA ARG A 21 -2.33 12.85 -5.06
C ARG A 21 -3.08 12.35 -3.83
N LEU A 22 -2.37 12.02 -2.76
CA LEU A 22 -2.98 11.59 -1.50
C LEU A 22 -3.22 12.79 -0.60
N ILE A 23 -4.48 13.11 -0.35
CA ILE A 23 -4.89 14.27 0.45
C ILE A 23 -5.30 13.80 1.84
N THR A 24 -4.83 14.47 2.89
CA THR A 24 -5.29 14.26 4.26
C THR A 24 -6.66 14.92 4.46
N LEU A 25 -7.70 14.14 4.70
CA LEU A 25 -9.04 14.67 5.00
C LEU A 25 -9.20 15.00 6.48
N THR A 26 -8.49 14.28 7.34
CA THR A 26 -8.31 14.61 8.76
C THR A 26 -6.83 14.60 9.10
N PRO A 27 -6.40 15.18 10.24
CA PRO A 27 -4.98 15.21 10.60
C PRO A 27 -4.38 13.80 10.62
N LEU A 28 -3.21 13.66 10.01
CA LEU A 28 -2.56 12.39 9.75
C LEU A 28 -1.37 12.19 10.70
N ARG A 29 -1.41 11.13 11.50
CA ARG A 29 -0.30 10.73 12.37
C ARG A 29 0.51 9.60 11.73
N ILE A 30 1.79 9.84 11.49
CA ILE A 30 2.73 8.82 10.98
C ILE A 30 3.91 8.77 11.95
N GLY A 31 3.90 7.80 12.87
CA GLY A 31 4.97 7.67 13.87
C GLY A 31 6.05 6.69 13.43
N SER A 32 7.30 6.94 13.85
CA SER A 32 8.47 6.09 13.64
C SER A 32 8.50 4.80 14.47
N GLY A 33 7.50 4.55 15.33
CA GLY A 33 7.49 3.40 16.24
C GLY A 33 8.43 3.51 17.43
N GLU A 34 9.46 4.38 17.36
CA GLU A 34 10.36 4.68 18.47
C GLU A 34 10.23 6.15 18.89
N ALA A 35 9.86 6.36 20.14
CA ALA A 35 10.07 7.63 20.81
C ALA A 35 11.56 7.74 21.14
N VAL A 36 12.24 8.76 20.61
CA VAL A 36 13.58 9.11 21.10
C VAL A 36 13.40 9.52 22.56
N PRO A 37 14.13 8.93 23.52
CA PRO A 37 14.00 9.29 24.93
C PRO A 37 14.68 10.65 25.17
N ASP A 38 14.00 11.71 24.75
CA ASP A 38 14.31 13.11 25.03
C ASP A 38 13.12 13.69 25.83
N PRO A 39 13.34 14.15 27.08
CA PRO A 39 12.28 14.69 27.93
C PRO A 39 11.67 16.02 27.43
N THR A 40 12.25 16.64 26.39
CA THR A 40 11.70 17.83 25.72
C THR A 40 11.03 17.50 24.38
N ALA A 41 11.18 16.28 23.88
CA ALA A 41 10.57 15.85 22.63
C ALA A 41 9.10 15.47 22.82
N ILE A 42 8.31 15.68 21.76
CA ILE A 42 6.92 15.21 21.69
C ILE A 42 6.93 13.68 21.77
N ASP A 43 6.07 13.09 22.60
CA ASP A 43 6.02 11.63 22.84
C ASP A 43 5.84 10.81 21.55
N ASN A 44 5.12 11.38 20.57
CA ASN A 44 4.75 10.72 19.33
C ASN A 44 4.98 11.65 18.14
N PRO A 45 6.23 11.79 17.66
CA PRO A 45 6.57 12.68 16.56
C PRO A 45 6.13 12.10 15.22
N VAL A 46 5.95 12.98 14.24
CA VAL A 46 5.74 12.64 12.84
C VAL A 46 7.10 12.33 12.18
N ILE A 47 7.16 11.27 11.38
CA ILE A 47 8.36 10.95 10.59
C ILE A 47 8.64 12.07 9.58
N ARG A 48 9.89 12.53 9.53
CA ARG A 48 10.36 13.61 8.67
C ARG A 48 11.55 13.17 7.81
N ASP A 49 11.71 13.80 6.65
CA ASP A 49 12.89 13.66 5.82
C ASP A 49 14.08 14.46 6.40
N ALA A 50 15.24 14.41 5.72
CA ALA A 50 16.44 15.13 6.14
C ALA A 50 16.26 16.67 6.13
N TYR A 51 15.22 17.18 5.47
CA TYR A 51 14.87 18.60 5.42
C TYR A 51 13.79 18.98 6.46
N GLY A 52 13.41 18.05 7.35
CA GLY A 52 12.41 18.26 8.37
C GLY A 52 10.96 18.23 7.86
N ARG A 53 10.71 17.80 6.61
CA ARG A 53 9.37 17.75 6.02
C ARG A 53 8.72 16.40 6.32
N PRO A 54 7.42 16.36 6.70
CA PRO A 54 6.73 15.11 6.88
C PRO A 54 6.66 14.34 5.57
N PHE A 55 6.76 13.01 5.63
CA PHE A 55 6.51 12.12 4.49
C PHE A 55 5.81 10.86 4.94
N ILE A 56 5.19 10.13 4.00
CA ILE A 56 4.63 8.80 4.30
C ILE A 56 5.57 7.73 3.74
N PRO A 57 6.14 6.85 4.58
CA PRO A 57 6.88 5.70 4.08
C PRO A 57 6.01 4.83 3.18
N GLY A 58 6.55 4.42 2.03
CA GLY A 58 5.87 3.54 1.09
C GLY A 58 5.48 2.21 1.74
N SER A 59 6.27 1.74 2.72
CA SER A 59 5.96 0.57 3.55
C SER A 59 4.71 0.76 4.41
N SER A 60 4.49 1.94 4.99
CA SER A 60 3.29 2.25 5.79
C SER A 60 2.03 2.25 4.93
N PHE A 61 2.08 2.89 3.75
CA PHE A 61 0.97 2.86 2.80
C PHE A 61 0.72 1.43 2.29
N LYS A 62 1.78 0.73 1.90
CA LYS A 62 1.71 -0.66 1.44
C LYS A 62 1.14 -1.60 2.49
N GLY A 63 1.46 -1.40 3.77
CA GLY A 63 0.94 -2.20 4.88
C GLY A 63 -0.58 -2.06 5.04
N VAL A 64 -1.10 -0.83 5.02
CA VAL A 64 -2.54 -0.58 5.06
C VAL A 64 -3.24 -1.17 3.85
N TRP A 65 -2.71 -0.95 2.64
CA TRP A 65 -3.28 -1.49 1.42
C TRP A 65 -3.28 -3.03 1.44
N ARG A 66 -2.17 -3.65 1.86
CA ARG A 66 -2.08 -5.10 2.02
C ARG A 66 -3.12 -5.63 3.00
N SER A 67 -3.24 -5.02 4.17
CA SER A 67 -4.18 -5.47 5.21
C SER A 67 -5.62 -5.46 4.70
N PHE A 68 -6.01 -4.41 3.97
CA PHE A 68 -7.33 -4.37 3.32
C PHE A 68 -7.46 -5.43 2.22
N ALA A 69 -6.45 -5.56 1.35
CA ALA A 69 -6.45 -6.55 0.27
C ALA A 69 -6.57 -7.98 0.80
N GLU A 70 -5.92 -8.32 1.91
CA GLU A 70 -6.05 -9.63 2.57
C GLU A 70 -7.48 -9.91 3.04
N GLN A 71 -8.22 -8.88 3.48
CA GLN A 71 -9.62 -9.04 3.89
C GLN A 71 -10.55 -9.27 2.71
N VAL A 72 -10.38 -8.52 1.61
CA VAL A 72 -11.29 -8.60 0.46
C VAL A 72 -10.97 -9.75 -0.48
N LEU A 73 -9.69 -9.99 -0.77
CA LEU A 73 -9.24 -11.09 -1.65
C LEU A 73 -9.21 -12.43 -0.92
N GLY A 74 -9.02 -12.40 0.41
CA GLY A 74 -9.03 -13.59 1.25
C GLY A 74 -10.43 -14.05 1.66
N ARG A 75 -11.51 -13.46 1.15
CA ARG A 75 -12.86 -13.89 1.50
C ARG A 75 -13.23 -15.15 0.72
N ARG A 76 -13.40 -16.27 1.43
CA ARG A 76 -13.96 -17.51 0.88
C ARG A 76 -15.43 -17.66 1.29
N GLU A 77 -16.20 -18.34 0.46
CA GLU A 77 -17.63 -18.62 0.73
C GLU A 77 -17.83 -19.53 1.94
N ASP A 78 -16.86 -20.40 2.23
CA ASP A 78 -16.85 -21.33 3.37
C ASP A 78 -16.44 -20.69 4.70
N GLY A 79 -16.17 -19.37 4.72
CA GLY A 79 -15.75 -18.64 5.91
C GLY A 79 -14.29 -18.83 6.32
N THR A 80 -13.51 -19.64 5.58
CA THR A 80 -12.08 -19.80 5.84
C THR A 80 -11.28 -18.60 5.32
N ARG A 81 -10.14 -18.32 5.97
CA ARG A 81 -9.25 -17.24 5.55
C ARG A 81 -8.52 -17.64 4.26
N GLY A 82 -8.81 -16.95 3.17
CA GLY A 82 -8.21 -17.18 1.85
C GLY A 82 -6.82 -16.54 1.66
N CYS A 83 -6.39 -15.68 2.59
CA CYS A 83 -5.04 -15.11 2.63
C CYS A 83 -4.33 -15.49 3.93
N CYS A 84 -3.07 -15.93 3.82
CA CYS A 84 -2.23 -16.27 4.96
C CYS A 84 -1.92 -15.04 5.84
N ASP A 85 -1.56 -15.28 7.10
CA ASP A 85 -0.87 -14.27 7.92
C ASP A 85 0.64 -14.39 7.65
N PRO A 86 1.28 -13.41 6.98
CA PRO A 86 2.68 -13.53 6.61
C PRO A 86 3.65 -13.58 7.80
N LEU A 87 3.22 -13.20 9.01
CA LEU A 87 4.06 -13.18 10.20
C LEU A 87 3.86 -14.41 11.09
N SER A 88 2.61 -14.84 11.28
CA SER A 88 2.29 -15.96 12.18
C SER A 88 2.10 -17.29 11.43
N GLU A 89 1.39 -17.27 10.31
CA GLU A 89 0.98 -18.46 9.54
C GLU A 89 1.21 -18.24 8.04
N PRO A 90 2.48 -18.13 7.59
CA PRO A 90 2.79 -17.78 6.22
C PRO A 90 2.37 -18.89 5.25
N CYS A 91 2.00 -18.50 4.02
CA CYS A 91 1.59 -19.41 2.95
C CYS A 91 2.60 -20.55 2.71
N LEU A 92 3.90 -20.27 2.91
CA LEU A 92 4.97 -21.24 2.79
C LEU A 92 5.84 -21.19 4.05
N SER A 93 5.94 -22.32 4.74
CA SER A 93 6.89 -22.47 5.85
C SER A 93 8.32 -22.65 5.33
N ASN A 94 9.29 -22.36 6.20
CA ASN A 94 10.70 -22.61 5.90
C ASN A 94 10.98 -24.09 5.55
N GLU A 95 10.22 -25.03 6.10
CA GLU A 95 10.34 -26.46 5.83
C GLU A 95 9.82 -26.82 4.44
N THR A 96 8.63 -26.31 4.07
CA THR A 96 8.05 -26.51 2.74
C THR A 96 9.00 -26.00 1.67
N ILE A 97 9.63 -24.84 1.87
CA ILE A 97 10.62 -24.30 0.92
C ILE A 97 11.87 -25.17 0.82
N LYS A 98 12.38 -25.71 1.95
CA LYS A 98 13.50 -26.64 1.92
C LYS A 98 13.16 -27.89 1.10
N GLN A 99 11.93 -28.40 1.21
CA GLN A 99 11.47 -29.55 0.44
C GLN A 99 11.35 -29.22 -1.05
N LEU A 100 10.73 -28.08 -1.41
CA LEU A 100 10.63 -27.62 -2.80
C LEU A 100 12.02 -27.45 -3.45
N LYS A 101 12.99 -26.86 -2.73
CA LYS A 101 14.39 -26.72 -3.20
C LYS A 101 15.12 -28.06 -3.38
N LYS A 102 14.72 -29.10 -2.66
CA LYS A 102 15.26 -30.46 -2.86
C LYS A 102 14.67 -31.11 -4.10
N LYS A 103 13.35 -30.97 -4.30
CA LYS A 103 12.59 -31.57 -5.41
C LYS A 103 12.89 -30.92 -6.76
N TYR A 104 12.89 -29.60 -6.82
CA TYR A 104 13.09 -28.83 -8.05
C TYR A 104 14.46 -28.16 -8.07
N LYS A 105 15.36 -28.68 -8.92
CA LYS A 105 16.71 -28.14 -9.11
C LYS A 105 16.76 -26.99 -10.11
N GLU A 106 15.86 -27.01 -11.07
CA GLU A 106 15.73 -25.98 -12.09
C GLU A 106 15.05 -24.74 -11.48
N ARG A 107 15.69 -23.58 -11.63
CA ARG A 107 15.31 -22.34 -10.93
C ARG A 107 13.93 -21.84 -11.34
N ARG A 108 13.58 -21.93 -12.63
CA ARG A 108 12.30 -21.45 -13.13
C ARG A 108 11.19 -22.33 -12.59
N GLN A 109 11.29 -23.66 -12.71
CA GLN A 109 10.29 -24.57 -12.15
C GLN A 109 10.10 -24.34 -10.65
N LEU A 110 11.18 -24.21 -9.87
CA LEU A 110 11.07 -23.91 -8.43
C LEU A 110 10.26 -22.63 -8.15
N ALA A 111 10.48 -21.58 -8.93
CA ALA A 111 9.76 -20.31 -8.78
C ALA A 111 8.27 -20.44 -9.15
N ILE A 112 7.93 -21.23 -10.18
CA ILE A 112 6.54 -21.53 -10.56
C ILE A 112 5.82 -22.23 -9.41
N GLU A 113 6.44 -23.24 -8.82
CA GLU A 113 5.87 -24.03 -7.72
C GLU A 113 5.67 -23.16 -6.48
N ILE A 114 6.69 -22.38 -6.10
CA ILE A 114 6.57 -21.42 -4.99
C ILE A 114 5.41 -20.44 -5.26
N TYR A 115 5.34 -19.86 -6.45
CA TYR A 115 4.33 -18.86 -6.80
C TYR A 115 2.90 -19.42 -6.79
N THR A 116 2.73 -20.69 -7.19
CA THR A 116 1.44 -21.39 -7.21
C THR A 116 0.85 -21.52 -5.80
N GLU A 117 1.69 -21.76 -4.80
CA GLU A 117 1.31 -21.89 -3.38
C GLU A 117 1.04 -20.54 -2.69
N LEU A 118 1.36 -19.40 -3.32
CA LEU A 118 1.10 -18.08 -2.74
C LEU A 118 -0.37 -17.68 -2.87
N CYS A 119 -0.94 -17.12 -1.81
CA CYS A 119 -2.23 -16.45 -1.86
C CYS A 119 -2.18 -15.15 -2.70
N PRO A 120 -3.33 -14.62 -3.15
CA PRO A 120 -3.38 -13.41 -3.97
C PRO A 120 -2.64 -12.21 -3.35
N ALA A 121 -2.79 -11.99 -2.04
CA ALA A 121 -2.09 -10.91 -1.34
C ALA A 121 -0.56 -11.10 -1.33
N CYS A 122 -0.05 -12.33 -1.12
CA CYS A 122 1.38 -12.60 -1.17
C CYS A 122 1.95 -12.45 -2.58
N ARG A 123 1.19 -12.74 -3.63
CA ARG A 123 1.63 -12.48 -5.02
C ARG A 123 1.76 -10.98 -5.29
N ILE A 124 0.76 -10.18 -4.91
CA ILE A 124 0.76 -8.73 -5.13
C ILE A 124 1.78 -8.01 -4.23
N PHE A 125 1.74 -8.24 -2.92
CA PHE A 125 2.50 -7.47 -1.92
C PHE A 125 3.84 -8.12 -1.56
N GLY A 126 4.02 -9.41 -1.83
CA GLY A 126 5.24 -10.18 -1.56
C GLY A 126 5.16 -11.00 -0.28
N SER A 127 6.15 -11.87 -0.10
CA SER A 127 6.37 -12.67 1.11
C SER A 127 7.86 -12.69 1.45
N SER A 128 8.23 -13.35 2.55
CA SER A 128 9.62 -13.63 2.92
C SER A 128 10.41 -14.41 1.86
N HIS A 129 9.72 -15.04 0.91
CA HIS A 129 10.30 -16.00 -0.02
C HIS A 129 10.05 -15.66 -1.50
N PHE A 130 9.21 -14.66 -1.78
CA PHE A 130 8.89 -14.25 -3.13
C PHE A 130 8.64 -12.74 -3.19
N ALA A 131 9.22 -12.07 -4.18
CA ALA A 131 9.04 -10.63 -4.37
C ALA A 131 7.63 -10.32 -4.89
N GLY A 132 6.93 -9.39 -4.25
CA GLY A 132 5.61 -8.95 -4.69
C GLY A 132 5.65 -8.17 -6.01
N ARG A 133 4.53 -8.15 -6.74
CA ARG A 133 4.33 -7.37 -7.98
C ARG A 133 4.31 -5.86 -7.75
N LEU A 134 3.83 -5.42 -6.59
CA LEU A 134 3.56 -4.03 -6.26
C LEU A 134 4.68 -3.42 -5.41
N ARG A 135 5.25 -2.32 -5.90
CA ARG A 135 6.19 -1.46 -5.19
C ARG A 135 5.58 -0.08 -5.03
N ILE A 136 5.70 0.50 -3.84
CA ILE A 136 5.19 1.84 -3.54
C ILE A 136 6.38 2.70 -3.14
N ARG A 137 6.51 3.87 -3.76
CA ARG A 137 7.52 4.86 -3.39
C ARG A 137 7.09 5.56 -2.11
N ASP A 138 8.05 6.13 -1.39
CA ASP A 138 7.73 7.03 -0.29
C ASP A 138 6.91 8.20 -0.84
N LEU A 139 5.81 8.54 -0.18
CA LEU A 139 4.94 9.61 -0.63
C LEU A 139 5.52 10.91 -0.09
N ILE A 140 6.08 11.70 -1.01
CA ILE A 140 6.73 12.97 -0.69
C ILE A 140 5.68 14.07 -0.62
N LEU A 141 5.89 14.98 0.32
CA LEU A 141 5.02 16.13 0.54
C LEU A 141 4.97 17.08 -0.67
N ASP A 142 3.76 17.52 -1.04
CA ASP A 142 3.56 18.70 -1.85
C ASP A 142 3.63 19.95 -0.97
N GLY A 143 4.80 20.61 -1.00
CA GLY A 143 5.09 21.77 -0.15
C GLY A 143 4.15 22.96 -0.35
N SER A 144 3.40 23.03 -1.46
CA SER A 144 2.40 24.09 -1.67
C SER A 144 1.16 23.96 -0.79
N THR A 145 0.91 22.76 -0.25
CA THR A 145 -0.29 22.43 0.53
C THR A 145 -0.04 22.31 2.04
N TRP A 146 1.22 22.34 2.46
CA TRP A 146 1.61 22.17 3.86
C TRP A 146 1.92 23.53 4.50
N PRO A 147 1.31 23.88 5.64
CA PRO A 147 1.51 25.19 6.27
C PRO A 147 2.88 25.36 6.96
N GLY A 148 3.80 24.40 6.85
CA GLY A 148 5.14 24.47 7.43
C GLY A 148 5.24 23.98 8.88
N TYR A 149 4.14 23.53 9.48
CA TYR A 149 4.11 22.98 10.84
C TYR A 149 3.22 21.73 10.94
N CYS A 150 3.39 20.99 12.03
CA CYS A 150 2.50 19.90 12.41
C CYS A 150 1.67 20.31 13.63
N GLU A 151 0.44 19.82 13.71
CA GLU A 151 -0.43 20.04 14.86
C GLU A 151 0.04 19.20 16.05
N VAL A 152 0.13 19.81 17.24
CA VAL A 152 0.34 19.09 18.49
C VAL A 152 -1.00 18.96 19.20
N ARG A 153 -1.43 17.72 19.44
CA ARG A 153 -2.73 17.41 20.03
C ARG A 153 -2.53 16.74 21.39
N PRO A 154 -3.02 17.35 22.49
CA PRO A 154 -2.94 16.73 23.80
C PRO A 154 -3.94 15.57 23.91
N GLY A 155 -3.49 14.42 24.37
CA GLY A 155 -4.31 13.26 24.72
C GLY A 155 -4.33 13.05 26.23
N VAL A 156 -5.49 12.61 26.75
CA VAL A 156 -5.61 12.14 28.14
C VAL A 156 -5.99 10.66 28.14
N ALA A 157 -5.36 9.87 29.01
CA ALA A 157 -5.87 8.55 29.36
C ALA A 157 -7.04 8.71 30.34
N ILE A 158 -8.17 8.08 30.05
CA ILE A 158 -9.34 8.07 30.95
C ILE A 158 -9.43 6.67 31.55
N ASP A 159 -9.48 6.62 32.88
CA ASP A 159 -9.77 5.41 33.63
C ASP A 159 -11.26 5.08 33.47
N ARG A 160 -11.57 3.88 32.98
CA ARG A 160 -12.96 3.51 32.64
C ARG A 160 -13.81 3.23 33.88
N ASP A 161 -13.20 2.82 34.98
CA ASP A 161 -13.90 2.43 36.21
C ASP A 161 -14.21 3.67 37.05
N THR A 162 -13.24 4.58 37.16
CA THR A 162 -13.40 5.83 37.92
C THR A 162 -13.96 6.97 37.07
N ARG A 163 -13.98 6.83 35.73
CA ARG A 163 -14.37 7.87 34.75
C ARG A 163 -13.58 9.17 34.89
N THR A 164 -12.41 9.12 35.53
CA THR A 164 -11.52 10.27 35.70
C THR A 164 -10.35 10.22 34.73
N ALA A 165 -9.79 11.38 34.42
CA ALA A 165 -8.52 11.44 33.72
C ALA A 165 -7.43 10.85 34.62
N TYR A 166 -6.68 9.88 34.10
CA TYR A 166 -5.58 9.26 34.82
C TYR A 166 -4.53 10.33 35.11
N THR A 167 -4.39 10.68 36.39
CA THR A 167 -3.40 11.63 36.88
C THR A 167 -2.02 11.08 36.51
N LYS A 168 -1.31 11.72 35.56
CA LYS A 168 0.03 11.37 35.02
C LYS A 168 0.12 10.64 33.66
N ARG A 169 -0.95 10.52 32.86
CA ARG A 169 -0.83 10.08 31.45
C ARG A 169 -1.44 11.08 30.47
N LYS A 170 -0.92 12.31 30.51
CA LYS A 170 -1.01 13.23 29.37
C LYS A 170 0.08 12.81 28.39
N TYR A 171 -0.26 12.72 27.12
CA TYR A 171 0.71 12.48 26.05
C TYR A 171 0.37 13.41 24.89
N GLU A 172 1.39 13.79 24.15
CA GLU A 172 1.23 14.63 22.98
C GLU A 172 1.33 13.80 21.70
N ILE A 173 0.43 14.08 20.76
CA ILE A 173 0.46 13.49 19.42
C ILE A 173 0.76 14.61 18.44
N GLU A 174 1.86 14.46 17.71
CA GLU A 174 2.09 15.27 16.52
C GLU A 174 1.30 14.68 15.33
N ALA A 175 0.64 15.53 14.56
CA ALA A 175 -0.10 15.14 13.37
C ALA A 175 0.11 16.15 12.24
N VAL A 176 0.24 15.64 11.01
CA VAL A 176 0.22 16.46 9.81
C VAL A 176 -1.19 17.07 9.65
N PRO A 177 -1.32 18.38 9.41
CA PRO A 177 -2.62 19.04 9.28
C PRO A 177 -3.48 18.43 8.16
N ALA A 178 -4.80 18.51 8.32
CA ALA A 178 -5.74 18.21 7.24
C ALA A 178 -5.54 19.16 6.05
N GLY A 179 -5.83 18.68 4.84
CA GLY A 179 -5.59 19.39 3.57
C GLY A 179 -4.18 19.22 3.00
N THR A 180 -3.25 18.64 3.76
CA THR A 180 -1.89 18.37 3.29
C THR A 180 -1.90 17.28 2.22
N THR A 181 -1.20 17.50 1.12
CA THR A 181 -1.11 16.56 0.00
C THR A 181 0.26 15.91 -0.10
N PHE A 182 0.27 14.62 -0.42
CA PHE A 182 1.46 13.83 -0.71
C PHE A 182 1.38 13.23 -2.12
N ILE A 183 2.52 13.13 -2.80
CA ILE A 183 2.61 12.55 -4.15
C ILE A 183 2.67 11.03 -4.05
N PHE A 184 1.70 10.35 -4.65
CA PHE A 184 1.62 8.89 -4.68
C PHE A 184 2.20 8.34 -5.98
N GLU A 185 3.09 7.36 -5.87
CA GLU A 185 3.59 6.57 -7.00
C GLU A 185 3.73 5.11 -6.61
N ALA A 186 3.10 4.23 -7.40
CA ALA A 186 3.25 2.79 -7.31
C ALA A 186 3.62 2.19 -8.67
N ILE A 187 4.49 1.20 -8.64
CA ILE A 187 4.92 0.42 -9.80
C ILE A 187 4.44 -1.02 -9.62
N VAL A 188 3.76 -1.52 -10.65
CA VAL A 188 3.32 -2.91 -10.76
C VAL A 188 4.10 -3.57 -11.88
N GLU A 189 4.79 -4.67 -11.56
CA GLU A 189 5.64 -5.38 -12.52
C GLU A 189 5.13 -6.78 -12.76
N ASN A 190 5.00 -7.16 -14.03
CA ASN A 190 4.65 -8.51 -14.47
C ASN A 190 3.42 -9.07 -13.76
N ALA A 191 2.36 -8.25 -13.63
CA ALA A 191 1.10 -8.68 -13.06
C ALA A 191 0.23 -9.34 -14.15
N SER A 192 -0.38 -10.48 -13.82
CA SER A 192 -1.44 -11.08 -14.64
C SER A 192 -2.68 -10.18 -14.68
N ASP A 193 -3.62 -10.45 -15.58
CA ASP A 193 -4.86 -9.67 -15.66
C ASP A 193 -5.74 -9.86 -14.42
N GLU A 194 -5.66 -11.02 -13.76
CA GLU A 194 -6.28 -11.26 -12.45
C GLU A 194 -5.63 -10.41 -11.35
N GLU A 195 -4.31 -10.49 -11.22
CA GLU A 195 -3.57 -9.70 -10.22
C GLU A 195 -3.76 -8.19 -10.44
N TRP A 196 -3.83 -7.75 -11.69
CA TRP A 196 -4.09 -6.36 -12.02
C TRP A 196 -5.49 -5.90 -11.60
N ARG A 197 -6.52 -6.73 -11.84
CA ARG A 197 -7.88 -6.47 -11.35
C ARG A 197 -7.94 -6.39 -9.83
N ASP A 198 -7.27 -7.30 -9.13
CA ASP A 198 -7.20 -7.31 -7.67
C ASP A 198 -6.52 -6.05 -7.11
N ILE A 199 -5.44 -5.60 -7.76
CA ILE A 199 -4.76 -4.34 -7.42
C ILE A 199 -5.72 -3.15 -7.60
N LEU A 200 -6.42 -3.07 -8.73
CA LEU A 200 -7.37 -1.98 -8.97
C LEU A 200 -8.53 -1.99 -7.95
N LEU A 201 -9.16 -3.15 -7.73
CA LEU A 201 -10.26 -3.31 -6.79
C LEU A 201 -9.88 -2.90 -5.37
N SER A 202 -8.69 -3.29 -4.92
CA SER A 202 -8.18 -2.94 -3.59
C SER A 202 -7.68 -1.49 -3.48
N LEU A 203 -7.40 -0.82 -4.60
CA LEU A 203 -7.05 0.61 -4.64
C LEU A 203 -8.28 1.52 -4.55
N LEU A 204 -9.42 1.12 -5.11
CA LEU A 204 -10.63 1.94 -5.20
C LEU A 204 -11.12 2.53 -3.85
N PRO A 205 -11.06 1.82 -2.71
CA PRO A 205 -11.40 2.41 -1.41
C PRO A 205 -10.54 3.62 -1.01
N PHE A 206 -9.27 3.66 -1.44
CA PHE A 206 -8.43 4.86 -1.23
C PHE A 206 -8.96 6.05 -2.04
N SER A 207 -9.45 5.83 -3.26
CA SER A 207 -9.99 6.94 -4.08
C SER A 207 -11.31 7.48 -3.53
N ARG A 208 -12.07 6.67 -2.79
CA ARG A 208 -13.29 7.08 -2.09
C ARG A 208 -13.05 7.62 -0.68
N GLY A 209 -11.81 7.54 -0.18
CA GLY A 209 -11.44 7.98 1.16
C GLY A 209 -12.06 7.15 2.29
N GLU A 210 -12.17 5.85 2.06
CA GLU A 210 -12.74 4.85 2.98
C GLU A 210 -11.68 4.25 3.90
N LEU A 211 -10.42 4.21 3.45
CA LEU A 211 -9.34 3.59 4.20
C LEU A 211 -8.57 4.62 5.04
N PRO A 212 -8.36 4.34 6.33
CA PRO A 212 -7.54 5.20 7.17
C PRO A 212 -6.05 4.86 7.02
N LEU A 213 -5.19 5.83 7.27
CA LEU A 213 -3.74 5.70 7.20
C LEU A 213 -3.10 6.21 8.50
N GLY A 214 -2.03 5.55 8.94
CA GLY A 214 -1.27 5.96 10.11
C GLY A 214 -1.89 5.54 11.45
N GLY A 215 -1.54 6.26 12.51
CA GLY A 215 -1.95 5.95 13.89
C GLY A 215 -3.21 6.69 14.36
N CYS A 216 -3.81 6.23 15.46
CA CYS A 216 -4.98 6.85 16.08
C CYS A 216 -6.23 6.96 15.18
N THR A 217 -6.37 6.05 14.21
CA THR A 217 -7.45 6.05 13.22
C THR A 217 -8.83 5.86 13.85
N GLY A 218 -8.93 5.01 14.88
CA GLY A 218 -10.15 4.84 15.68
C GLY A 218 -10.56 6.06 16.51
N ARG A 219 -9.78 7.14 16.50
CA ARG A 219 -10.08 8.44 17.16
C ARG A 219 -10.34 9.57 16.17
N GLY A 220 -10.56 9.24 14.88
CA GLY A 220 -10.90 10.21 13.84
C GLY A 220 -9.70 10.80 13.06
N LEU A 221 -8.47 10.36 13.35
CA LEU A 221 -7.28 10.77 12.60
C LEU A 221 -7.05 9.89 11.37
N GLY A 222 -6.25 10.37 10.44
CA GLY A 222 -5.71 9.56 9.36
C GLY A 222 -6.69 9.23 8.24
N ARG A 223 -7.83 9.93 8.13
CA ARG A 223 -8.68 9.79 6.94
C ARG A 223 -7.96 10.43 5.76
N VAL A 224 -7.75 9.69 4.69
CA VAL A 224 -7.04 10.14 3.48
C VAL A 224 -7.86 9.81 2.24
N ARG A 225 -7.64 10.54 1.14
CA ARG A 225 -8.25 10.25 -0.17
C ARG A 225 -7.22 10.37 -1.28
N LEU A 226 -7.21 9.40 -2.20
CA LEU A 226 -6.32 9.41 -3.36
C LEU A 226 -7.06 9.99 -4.58
N GLU A 227 -6.55 11.10 -5.11
CA GLU A 227 -7.16 11.85 -6.22
C GLU A 227 -6.25 11.87 -7.45
N ASN A 228 -6.83 12.26 -8.59
CA ASN A 228 -6.14 12.40 -9.87
C ASN A 228 -5.29 11.18 -10.24
N ILE A 229 -5.89 10.00 -10.05
CA ILE A 229 -5.19 8.72 -10.26
C ILE A 229 -5.04 8.48 -11.75
N GLN A 230 -3.79 8.30 -12.18
CA GLN A 230 -3.39 8.06 -13.55
C GLN A 230 -2.63 6.74 -13.64
N VAL A 231 -2.88 5.97 -14.69
CA VAL A 231 -2.25 4.68 -14.96
C VAL A 231 -1.56 4.72 -16.32
N ALA A 232 -0.24 4.54 -16.32
CA ALA A 232 0.55 4.34 -17.53
C ALA A 232 0.94 2.86 -17.65
N SER A 233 0.80 2.27 -18.85
CA SER A 233 1.05 0.84 -19.08
C SER A 233 2.11 0.62 -20.15
N VAL A 234 3.11 -0.21 -19.80
CA VAL A 234 4.17 -0.66 -20.70
C VAL A 234 4.02 -2.16 -20.91
N THR A 235 4.06 -2.60 -22.17
CA THR A 235 4.07 -3.99 -22.59
C THR A 235 5.17 -4.19 -23.63
N ALA A 236 5.29 -5.38 -24.21
CA ALA A 236 6.26 -5.64 -25.28
C ALA A 236 6.12 -4.69 -26.49
N THR A 237 4.92 -4.15 -26.76
CA THR A 237 4.65 -3.33 -27.95
C THR A 237 5.25 -1.93 -27.86
N ASN A 238 5.23 -1.30 -26.67
CA ASN A 238 5.74 0.05 -26.42
C ASN A 238 7.00 0.06 -25.53
N LEU A 239 7.60 -1.10 -25.27
CA LEU A 239 8.80 -1.22 -24.44
C LEU A 239 9.96 -0.38 -24.96
N ARG A 240 10.18 -0.34 -26.29
CA ARG A 240 11.26 0.46 -26.90
C ARG A 240 11.08 1.95 -26.60
N GLU A 241 9.87 2.45 -26.78
CA GLU A 241 9.52 3.84 -26.52
C GLU A 241 9.76 4.19 -25.04
N PHE A 242 9.27 3.35 -24.13
CA PHE A 242 9.52 3.48 -22.70
C PHE A 242 11.01 3.52 -22.36
N LEU A 243 11.83 2.64 -22.95
CA LEU A 243 13.26 2.60 -22.68
C LEU A 243 13.99 3.85 -23.20
N THR A 244 13.48 4.50 -24.26
CA THR A 244 14.08 5.72 -24.82
C THR A 244 13.61 7.02 -24.17
N LEU A 245 12.32 7.12 -23.83
CA LEU A 245 11.68 8.35 -23.37
C LEU A 245 11.31 8.32 -21.88
N GLY A 246 11.48 7.18 -21.23
CA GLY A 246 10.98 6.93 -19.89
C GLY A 246 9.45 7.02 -19.85
N TRP A 247 8.93 7.34 -18.66
CA TRP A 247 7.49 7.48 -18.47
C TRP A 247 6.86 8.68 -19.18
N ASN A 248 7.65 9.67 -19.60
CA ASN A 248 7.15 10.84 -20.31
C ASN A 248 6.67 10.50 -21.73
N GLY A 249 7.18 9.42 -22.32
CA GLY A 249 6.74 8.92 -23.62
C GLY A 249 5.55 7.97 -23.55
N ILE A 250 5.03 7.64 -22.36
CA ILE A 250 3.95 6.67 -22.21
C ILE A 250 2.67 7.39 -21.81
N SER A 251 1.65 7.31 -22.65
CA SER A 251 0.33 7.84 -22.35
C SER A 251 -0.26 7.18 -21.11
N ALA A 252 -0.90 8.01 -20.27
CA ALA A 252 -1.63 7.55 -19.10
C ALA A 252 -3.13 7.72 -19.30
N VAL A 253 -3.90 6.84 -18.68
CA VAL A 253 -5.36 6.92 -18.60
C VAL A 253 -5.78 7.14 -17.15
N ASP A 254 -6.93 7.76 -16.92
CA ASP A 254 -7.48 7.85 -15.58
C ASP A 254 -7.88 6.48 -15.00
N LEU A 255 -8.09 6.43 -13.69
CA LEU A 255 -8.47 5.20 -12.99
C LEU A 255 -9.78 4.57 -13.52
N GLN A 256 -10.77 5.37 -13.95
CA GLN A 256 -12.04 4.82 -14.43
C GLN A 256 -11.84 4.06 -15.74
N ASN A 257 -11.06 4.63 -16.65
CA ASN A 257 -10.68 3.99 -17.91
C ASN A 257 -9.80 2.76 -17.66
N ALA A 258 -8.82 2.83 -16.75
CA ALA A 258 -8.03 1.66 -16.36
C ALA A 258 -8.88 0.52 -15.78
N CYS A 259 -9.89 0.84 -14.96
CA CYS A 259 -10.86 -0.14 -14.45
C CYS A 259 -11.71 -0.75 -15.58
N ARG A 260 -12.19 0.07 -16.52
CA ARG A 260 -12.98 -0.39 -17.67
C ARG A 260 -12.18 -1.32 -18.57
N GLU A 261 -10.93 -0.97 -18.87
CA GLU A 261 -10.00 -1.82 -19.65
C GLU A 261 -9.73 -3.15 -18.95
N ALA A 262 -9.72 -3.17 -17.62
CA ALA A 262 -9.62 -4.39 -16.81
C ALA A 262 -10.94 -5.15 -16.66
N GLY A 263 -12.02 -4.73 -17.33
CA GLY A 263 -13.33 -5.38 -17.27
C GLY A 263 -14.10 -5.16 -15.96
N LEU A 264 -13.74 -4.14 -15.18
CA LEU A 264 -14.44 -3.77 -13.94
C LEU A 264 -15.56 -2.77 -14.24
N VAL A 265 -16.75 -3.05 -13.72
CA VAL A 265 -17.90 -2.13 -13.79
C VAL A 265 -17.79 -1.11 -12.67
N MET A 266 -17.56 0.14 -13.01
CA MET A 266 -17.57 1.26 -12.07
C MET A 266 -19.00 1.81 -11.94
N GLY A 267 -19.49 1.94 -10.70
CA GLY A 267 -20.72 2.70 -10.43
C GLY A 267 -20.57 4.15 -10.93
N GLY A 268 -21.62 4.69 -11.55
CA GLY A 268 -21.58 5.96 -12.27
C GLY A 268 -21.06 7.15 -11.45
N ALA A 269 -20.25 7.98 -12.13
CA ALA A 269 -19.80 9.34 -11.79
C ALA A 269 -19.35 9.60 -10.33
N MET A 270 -18.03 9.64 -10.12
CA MET A 270 -17.43 10.44 -9.04
C MET A 270 -17.52 11.95 -9.40
N GLY A 271 -18.73 12.52 -9.35
CA GLY A 271 -18.99 13.96 -9.21
C GLY A 271 -19.81 14.14 -7.93
N VAL A 272 -19.54 15.09 -7.03
CA VAL A 272 -19.07 16.48 -7.15
C VAL A 272 -18.09 16.76 -6.01
#